data_AF-A0A6I9QP30-F1
#
_entry.id   AF-A0A6I9QP30-F1
#
_cell.length_a   1.000
_cell.length_b   1.000
_cell.length_c   1.000
_cell.angle_alpha   90.00
_cell.angle_beta   90.00
_cell.angle_gamma   90.00
#
_symmetry.space_group_name_H-M   'P 1'
#
loop_
_entity.id
_entity.type
_entity.pdbx_description
1 polymer ?
#
loop_
_entity_poly.entity_id
_entity_poly.type
_entity_poly.pdbx_seq_one_letter_code
_entity_poly.pdbx_strand_id
1 'polypeptide(L)'
;MVTMHGKRTNGSRPPSPRMGRSGGGKGWWAPRPKSGVERLLYAVLATLLRRRGFLLLAPLLYVSAMPVFLGRWNLDSVPVRVRVAVLHRRPPPGAVYRSPRVFERLWPFMQADVNHSIALMTAWHQKASQRWKPCVNKRLSHAELPPSNGFLIIEANGGLNQQRLSIGDAVAVAGLLNATLVIPIFHLNSVWRDSSKFGEIFDEEYFIETLKNDVRVVKQLPEDILKRFDYNISKIINMRTKALSSKTYYLQKVLPKLRELGAVRIAPFSNRLAHSVPSNIQGLRCLTNYEALRFSQPIRLLAENMVDRMVKNSSMSGGKYVSVHLRFEADMVAFSCCTYDGGKEEKHEMDVARERSWRGKFRRHGRKINPEANRMNGRCPLTPLEVGMMLRGMGFDNNTSVYVASGQIYNAEKFMAPLHQLFPHLETKDTLASTDELAPFKGHSSRLAALDYTMCANSEVFVTTQGGNFPHFMMGHRRYLYEGHSKTIKPDKRRLVLSFDNPNIRWDRFKHNMQEVLHYSDLKGVGLRKSDASLYTFPMPDCMCPQSEA
;
A
#
# COMPACT_ATOMS: atom_id res chain seq x y z
N MET A 1 -43.44 -2.12 -29.31
CA MET A 1 -44.65 -1.40 -29.74
C MET A 1 -44.47 0.08 -29.40
N VAL A 2 -44.69 0.94 -30.40
CA VAL A 2 -44.94 2.41 -30.41
C VAL A 2 -45.86 2.84 -29.23
N THR A 3 -45.77 3.98 -28.50
CA THR A 3 -44.91 5.20 -28.52
C THR A 3 -44.90 6.02 -27.19
N MET A 4 -43.91 6.91 -27.06
CA MET A 4 -43.83 8.26 -26.44
C MET A 4 -44.59 8.74 -25.15
N HIS A 5 -43.82 9.57 -24.42
CA HIS A 5 -44.08 10.64 -23.42
C HIS A 5 -45.46 11.35 -23.29
N GLY A 6 -45.73 11.86 -22.07
CA GLY A 6 -46.71 12.93 -21.77
C GLY A 6 -46.50 13.65 -20.40
N LYS A 7 -46.91 14.92 -20.29
CA LYS A 7 -46.83 15.91 -19.15
C LYS A 7 -47.97 16.94 -19.34
N ARG A 8 -48.50 17.79 -18.43
CA ARG A 8 -48.26 18.38 -17.07
C ARG A 8 -49.70 18.75 -16.52
N THR A 9 -50.09 19.42 -15.42
CA THR A 9 -49.61 20.14 -14.19
C THR A 9 -50.81 20.14 -13.20
N ASN A 10 -50.72 19.98 -11.87
CA ASN A 10 -50.35 20.91 -10.77
C ASN A 10 -51.34 22.07 -10.43
N GLY A 11 -51.76 22.17 -9.15
CA GLY A 11 -52.56 23.26 -8.52
C GLY A 11 -54.09 23.04 -8.44
N SER A 12 -54.90 23.67 -7.55
CA SER A 12 -54.68 24.28 -6.21
C SER A 12 -56.01 24.69 -5.49
N ARG A 13 -55.97 24.85 -4.15
CA ARG A 13 -57.00 25.35 -3.15
C ARG A 13 -57.77 26.65 -3.54
N PRO A 14 -58.89 27.11 -2.88
CA PRO A 14 -59.22 27.12 -1.40
C PRO A 14 -60.77 27.04 -1.09
N PRO A 15 -61.43 27.68 -0.06
CA PRO A 15 -61.11 28.17 1.31
C PRO A 15 -62.10 27.70 2.47
N SER A 16 -61.95 28.28 3.68
CA SER A 16 -62.67 28.05 4.99
C SER A 16 -64.01 28.82 5.17
N PRO A 17 -64.81 28.68 6.29
CA PRO A 17 -64.54 29.38 7.59
C PRO A 17 -65.16 28.85 8.95
N ARG A 18 -64.62 29.37 10.08
CA ARG A 18 -65.15 29.82 11.44
C ARG A 18 -66.53 29.36 12.03
N MET A 19 -66.87 29.48 13.35
CA MET A 19 -66.21 29.63 14.69
C MET A 19 -67.29 29.81 15.81
N GLY A 20 -67.09 29.41 17.09
CA GLY A 20 -68.11 29.59 18.19
C GLY A 20 -67.62 29.34 19.66
N ARG A 21 -68.44 29.68 20.68
CA ARG A 21 -68.18 29.74 22.16
C ARG A 21 -69.50 29.46 22.96
N SER A 22 -69.68 29.34 24.29
CA SER A 22 -68.92 29.27 25.58
C SER A 22 -69.95 28.97 26.74
N GLY A 23 -69.66 28.58 28.00
CA GLY A 23 -68.39 28.25 28.68
C GLY A 23 -68.33 28.48 30.22
N GLY A 24 -69.04 27.70 31.06
CA GLY A 24 -69.03 27.73 32.56
C GLY A 24 -70.25 26.98 33.16
N GLY A 25 -70.36 26.58 34.45
CA GLY A 25 -69.38 26.51 35.56
C GLY A 25 -70.00 26.09 36.93
N LYS A 26 -69.22 25.39 37.79
CA LYS A 26 -69.41 25.05 39.23
C LYS A 26 -70.57 24.13 39.69
N GLY A 27 -70.26 23.20 40.61
CA GLY A 27 -71.21 22.43 41.43
C GLY A 27 -70.56 21.25 42.20
N TRP A 28 -70.89 21.07 43.48
CA TRP A 28 -70.52 19.93 44.34
C TRP A 28 -71.77 19.42 45.08
N TRP A 29 -71.80 18.15 45.49
CA TRP A 29 -72.34 17.54 46.74
C TRP A 29 -72.41 16.00 46.56
N ALA A 30 -72.54 15.22 47.64
CA ALA A 30 -72.08 13.82 47.69
C ALA A 30 -73.14 12.80 48.27
N PRO A 31 -72.80 11.58 48.80
CA PRO A 31 -73.35 10.35 48.21
C PRO A 31 -74.05 9.36 49.20
N ARG A 32 -74.57 8.24 48.69
CA ARG A 32 -75.06 7.07 49.45
C ARG A 32 -74.87 5.75 48.67
N PRO A 33 -74.86 4.57 49.31
CA PRO A 33 -74.12 4.21 50.53
C PRO A 33 -73.20 2.98 50.32
N LYS A 34 -72.34 2.67 51.29
CA LYS A 34 -71.26 1.66 51.16
C LYS A 34 -71.61 0.30 51.77
N SER A 35 -71.21 -0.81 51.14
CA SER A 35 -71.29 -2.15 51.75
C SER A 35 -70.11 -2.42 52.70
N GLY A 36 -70.21 -3.46 53.54
CA GLY A 36 -69.18 -3.79 54.52
C GLY A 36 -67.80 -4.13 53.92
N VAL A 37 -67.77 -4.61 52.67
CA VAL A 37 -66.54 -5.05 51.99
C VAL A 37 -65.56 -3.89 51.76
N GLU A 38 -66.06 -2.69 51.42
CA GLU A 38 -65.19 -1.52 51.24
C GLU A 38 -64.47 -1.12 52.53
N ARG A 39 -65.11 -1.25 53.70
CA ARG A 39 -64.49 -0.85 54.98
C ARG A 39 -63.29 -1.75 55.32
N LEU A 40 -63.38 -3.04 55.00
CA LEU A 40 -62.29 -3.99 55.15
C LEU A 40 -61.13 -3.67 54.17
N LEU A 41 -61.47 -3.40 52.91
CA LEU A 41 -60.52 -2.98 51.87
C LEU A 41 -59.76 -1.70 52.25
N TYR A 42 -60.45 -0.69 52.79
CA TYR A 42 -59.82 0.54 53.28
C TYR A 42 -58.89 0.32 54.47
N ALA A 43 -59.20 -0.60 55.39
CA ALA A 43 -58.31 -0.96 56.50
C ALA A 43 -57.03 -1.66 56.03
N VAL A 44 -57.15 -2.58 55.06
CA VAL A 44 -55.99 -3.24 54.42
C VAL A 44 -55.14 -2.22 53.65
N LEU A 45 -55.76 -1.32 52.87
CA LEU A 45 -55.03 -0.26 52.18
C LEU A 45 -54.34 0.71 53.15
N ALA A 46 -54.99 1.11 54.25
CA ALA A 46 -54.39 1.99 55.25
C ALA A 46 -53.18 1.35 55.97
N THR A 47 -53.23 0.04 56.27
CA THR A 47 -52.11 -0.68 56.88
C THR A 47 -50.94 -0.89 55.91
N LEU A 48 -51.21 -1.19 54.63
CA LEU A 48 -50.19 -1.22 53.57
C LEU A 48 -49.53 0.15 53.38
N LEU A 49 -50.33 1.24 53.36
CA LEU A 49 -49.83 2.62 53.25
C LEU A 49 -49.00 3.06 54.46
N ARG A 50 -49.16 2.43 55.64
CA ARG A 50 -48.35 2.73 56.83
C ARG A 50 -46.94 2.13 56.78
N ARG A 51 -46.65 1.15 55.91
CA ARG A 51 -45.30 0.56 55.71
C ARG A 51 -44.51 1.22 54.57
N ARG A 52 -44.72 2.52 54.35
CA ARG A 52 -44.19 3.33 53.22
C ARG A 52 -42.66 3.52 53.14
N GLY A 53 -41.86 2.88 53.99
CA GLY A 53 -40.40 2.92 53.90
C GLY A 53 -39.80 2.04 52.80
N PHE A 54 -40.40 0.88 52.51
CA PHE A 54 -39.73 -0.16 51.69
C PHE A 54 -39.94 -0.02 50.17
N LEU A 55 -41.06 0.56 49.72
CA LEU A 55 -41.37 0.68 48.28
C LEU A 55 -40.66 1.85 47.58
N LEU A 56 -40.09 2.79 48.33
CA LEU A 56 -39.22 3.86 47.78
C LEU A 56 -37.78 3.40 47.55
N LEU A 57 -37.35 2.27 48.14
CA LEU A 57 -36.03 1.70 47.93
C LEU A 57 -35.89 0.98 46.59
N ALA A 58 -36.96 0.37 46.05
CA ALA A 58 -36.86 -0.37 44.79
C ALA A 58 -36.47 0.51 43.57
N PRO A 59 -37.02 1.73 43.37
CA PRO A 59 -36.54 2.64 42.33
C PRO A 59 -35.09 3.11 42.56
N LEU A 60 -34.71 3.39 43.81
CA LEU A 60 -33.34 3.83 44.15
C LEU A 60 -32.30 2.73 43.93
N LEU A 61 -32.63 1.48 44.27
CA LEU A 61 -31.79 0.30 44.00
C LEU A 61 -31.70 -0.01 42.50
N TYR A 62 -32.79 0.19 41.74
CA TYR A 62 -32.76 0.05 40.28
C TYR A 62 -31.86 1.12 39.62
N VAL A 63 -31.97 2.38 40.07
CA VAL A 63 -31.16 3.49 39.56
C VAL A 63 -29.69 3.39 39.98
N SER A 64 -29.37 2.80 41.14
CA SER A 64 -27.97 2.56 41.56
C SER A 64 -27.36 1.29 40.95
N ALA A 65 -28.15 0.26 40.62
CA ALA A 65 -27.68 -0.96 39.96
C ALA A 65 -27.54 -0.81 38.43
N MET A 66 -28.35 0.03 37.78
CA MET A 66 -28.28 0.26 36.32
C MET A 66 -26.88 0.63 35.80
N PRO A 67 -26.12 1.57 36.43
CA PRO A 67 -24.74 1.88 36.05
C PRO A 67 -23.74 0.73 36.22
N VAL A 68 -24.06 -0.30 37.01
CA VAL A 68 -23.21 -1.48 37.23
C VAL A 68 -23.42 -2.52 36.13
N PHE A 69 -24.64 -2.63 35.60
CA PHE A 69 -24.97 -3.60 34.53
C PHE A 69 -24.84 -3.05 33.10
N LEU A 70 -24.96 -1.74 32.89
CA LEU A 70 -24.76 -1.10 31.57
C LEU A 70 -23.58 -0.13 31.62
N GLY A 71 -22.40 -0.63 31.24
CA GLY A 71 -21.14 0.09 31.40
C GLY A 71 -20.95 1.30 30.48
N ARG A 72 -20.26 2.32 31.05
CA ARG A 72 -19.95 3.68 30.54
C ARG A 72 -21.09 4.70 30.67
N TRP A 73 -20.76 5.80 31.35
CA TRP A 73 -20.65 7.13 30.71
C TRP A 73 -19.28 7.72 31.07
N ASN A 74 -18.79 8.69 30.27
CA ASN A 74 -17.57 9.44 30.57
C ASN A 74 -17.94 10.74 31.30
N LEU A 75 -17.17 11.13 32.32
CA LEU A 75 -17.12 12.49 32.85
C LEU A 75 -15.69 12.75 33.37
N ASP A 76 -15.11 13.89 33.01
CA ASP A 76 -13.75 14.28 33.36
C ASP A 76 -13.69 15.11 34.67
N SER A 77 -12.50 15.10 35.30
CA SER A 77 -12.01 16.11 36.26
C SER A 77 -12.80 16.41 37.56
N VAL A 78 -12.57 15.60 38.62
CA VAL A 78 -12.39 16.08 40.02
C VAL A 78 -11.37 15.17 40.72
N PRO A 79 -10.35 15.68 41.46
CA PRO A 79 -9.35 14.83 42.12
C PRO A 79 -9.78 14.37 43.52
N VAL A 80 -10.35 13.17 43.63
CA VAL A 80 -10.61 12.50 44.93
C VAL A 80 -9.69 11.28 45.08
N ARG A 81 -9.03 11.15 46.25
CA ARG A 81 -8.11 10.03 46.58
C ARG A 81 -8.85 8.70 46.83
N VAL A 82 -9.47 8.12 45.81
CA VAL A 82 -9.85 6.71 45.82
C VAL A 82 -8.72 5.90 45.20
N ARG A 83 -8.14 4.94 45.93
CA ARG A 83 -7.22 3.93 45.36
C ARG A 83 -8.01 2.91 44.53
N VAL A 84 -8.60 3.37 43.44
CA VAL A 84 -9.05 2.45 42.38
C VAL A 84 -7.80 1.79 41.83
N ALA A 85 -7.64 0.49 42.12
CA ALA A 85 -6.64 -0.32 41.43
C ALA A 85 -7.07 -0.41 39.97
N VAL A 86 -6.60 0.54 39.14
CA VAL A 86 -6.85 0.55 37.69
C VAL A 86 -6.19 -0.69 37.13
N LEU A 87 -6.98 -1.75 37.01
CA LEU A 87 -6.54 -3.08 36.62
C LEU A 87 -6.08 -3.01 35.17
N HIS A 88 -4.81 -2.68 34.99
CA HIS A 88 -4.15 -2.53 33.70
C HIS A 88 -4.15 -3.89 33.03
N ARG A 89 -5.23 -4.15 32.26
CA ARG A 89 -5.39 -5.32 31.42
C ARG A 89 -4.12 -5.41 30.58
N ARG A 90 -3.34 -6.47 30.76
CA ARG A 90 -2.09 -6.66 30.02
C ARG A 90 -2.43 -6.54 28.53
N PRO A 91 -1.76 -5.66 27.77
CA PRO A 91 -2.06 -5.49 26.36
C PRO A 91 -1.86 -6.83 25.64
N PRO A 92 -2.71 -7.15 24.65
CA PRO A 92 -2.68 -8.46 24.00
C PRO A 92 -1.34 -8.69 23.25
N PRO A 93 -0.89 -9.95 23.09
CA PRO A 93 0.39 -10.25 22.47
C PRO A 93 0.56 -9.60 21.09
N GLY A 94 1.69 -8.93 20.87
CA GLY A 94 1.99 -8.19 19.64
C GLY A 94 1.38 -6.80 19.55
N ALA A 95 0.65 -6.32 20.57
CA ALA A 95 0.08 -4.97 20.59
C ALA A 95 1.13 -3.87 20.82
N VAL A 96 2.19 -4.15 21.57
CA VAL A 96 3.18 -3.15 22.01
C VAL A 96 4.48 -3.29 21.21
N TYR A 97 5.16 -2.16 20.98
CA TYR A 97 6.54 -2.17 20.50
C TYR A 97 7.48 -2.45 21.69
N ARG A 98 8.00 -3.67 21.79
CA ARG A 98 8.99 -4.09 22.82
C ARG A 98 10.31 -4.55 22.22
N SER A 99 10.48 -4.36 20.92
CA SER A 99 11.58 -4.87 20.11
C SER A 99 12.98 -4.52 20.67
N PRO A 100 13.23 -3.33 21.27
CA PRO A 100 14.48 -3.05 21.99
C PRO A 100 14.76 -3.98 23.17
N ARG A 101 13.74 -4.31 23.99
CA ARG A 101 13.90 -5.23 25.14
C ARG A 101 14.06 -6.69 24.72
N VAL A 102 13.51 -7.06 23.56
CA VAL A 102 13.77 -8.35 22.92
C VAL A 102 15.21 -8.39 22.40
N PHE A 103 15.68 -7.30 21.78
CA PHE A 103 17.04 -7.16 21.29
C PHE A 103 18.08 -7.26 22.42
N GLU A 104 17.97 -6.47 23.48
CA GLU A 104 18.81 -6.53 24.69
C GLU A 104 18.96 -7.95 25.24
N ARG A 105 17.88 -8.75 25.19
CA ARG A 105 17.81 -10.12 25.71
C ARG A 105 18.38 -11.17 24.75
N LEU A 106 18.30 -10.94 23.44
CA LEU A 106 18.78 -11.88 22.41
C LEU A 106 20.20 -11.57 21.93
N TRP A 107 20.68 -10.32 22.08
CA TRP A 107 21.94 -9.85 21.52
C TRP A 107 23.17 -10.71 21.89
N PRO A 108 23.39 -11.14 23.16
CA PRO A 108 24.52 -12.02 23.49
C PRO A 108 24.48 -13.36 22.73
N PHE A 109 23.28 -13.89 22.49
CA PHE A 109 23.10 -15.13 21.72
C PHE A 109 23.29 -14.89 20.21
N MET A 110 22.87 -13.72 19.68
CA MET A 110 23.17 -13.31 18.31
C MET A 110 24.68 -13.12 18.07
N GLN A 111 25.43 -12.66 19.07
CA GLN A 111 26.89 -12.54 18.99
C GLN A 111 27.62 -13.89 19.04
N ALA A 112 27.12 -14.85 19.81
CA ALA A 112 27.69 -16.20 19.89
C ALA A 112 27.36 -17.06 18.65
N ASP A 113 26.23 -16.80 17.98
CA ASP A 113 25.72 -17.57 16.85
C ASP A 113 26.29 -17.07 15.50
N VAL A 114 27.59 -17.30 15.31
CA VAL A 114 28.35 -16.95 14.10
C VAL A 114 28.45 -18.16 13.17
N ASN A 115 27.32 -18.55 12.57
CA ASN A 115 27.28 -19.66 11.61
C ASN A 115 27.67 -19.19 10.21
N HIS A 116 28.98 -19.07 9.96
CA HIS A 116 29.60 -18.40 8.80
C HIS A 116 28.89 -18.63 7.45
N SER A 117 28.35 -17.54 6.88
CA SER A 117 27.93 -17.31 5.47
C SER A 117 26.96 -18.30 4.78
N ILE A 118 26.71 -19.49 5.31
CA ILE A 118 25.86 -20.54 4.70
C ILE A 118 24.47 -20.01 4.36
N ALA A 119 23.86 -19.23 5.25
CA ALA A 119 22.47 -18.78 5.12
C ALA A 119 22.18 -17.99 3.83
N LEU A 120 23.16 -17.25 3.30
CA LEU A 120 22.99 -16.51 2.04
C LEU A 120 23.09 -17.42 0.81
N MET A 121 23.79 -18.55 0.91
CA MET A 121 23.86 -19.57 -0.13
C MET A 121 22.71 -20.59 -0.06
N THR A 122 22.11 -20.78 1.12
CA THR A 122 20.99 -21.71 1.35
C THR A 122 19.64 -21.01 1.57
N ALA A 123 19.52 -19.70 1.34
CA ALA A 123 18.29 -18.93 1.57
C ALA A 123 17.07 -19.47 0.80
N TRP A 124 17.31 -20.16 -0.32
CA TRP A 124 16.29 -20.66 -1.25
C TRP A 124 16.48 -22.18 -1.40
N HIS A 125 15.57 -22.96 -0.83
CA HIS A 125 15.59 -24.42 -0.92
C HIS A 125 14.68 -24.94 -2.03
N GLN A 126 13.63 -24.19 -2.39
CA GLN A 126 12.69 -24.59 -3.43
C GLN A 126 13.30 -24.46 -4.83
N LYS A 127 13.96 -25.53 -5.28
CA LYS A 127 14.10 -25.80 -6.73
C LYS A 127 12.71 -25.84 -7.34
N ALA A 128 12.43 -24.96 -8.29
CA ALA A 128 11.16 -24.98 -9.02
C ALA A 128 11.10 -26.26 -9.86
N SER A 129 10.04 -27.07 -9.68
CA SER A 129 9.82 -28.30 -10.48
C SER A 129 9.64 -28.02 -11.97
N GLN A 130 9.31 -26.78 -12.31
CA GLN A 130 9.33 -26.25 -13.66
C GLN A 130 10.15 -24.96 -13.64
N ARG A 131 11.31 -24.95 -14.32
CA ARG A 131 12.07 -23.71 -14.58
C ARG A 131 11.37 -22.89 -15.66
N TRP A 132 11.47 -21.57 -15.59
CA TRP A 132 10.86 -20.65 -16.56
C TRP A 132 11.91 -19.82 -17.27
N LYS A 133 11.63 -19.42 -18.51
CA LYS A 133 12.43 -18.46 -19.27
C LYS A 133 11.57 -17.32 -19.80
N PRO A 134 12.11 -16.09 -19.94
CA PRO A 134 11.55 -15.08 -20.83
C PRO A 134 11.14 -15.69 -22.17
N CYS A 135 9.90 -15.44 -22.58
CA CYS A 135 9.40 -15.87 -23.90
C CYS A 135 8.47 -14.84 -24.53
N VAL A 136 8.67 -13.56 -24.18
CA VAL A 136 7.98 -12.44 -24.83
C VAL A 136 8.14 -12.60 -26.34
N ASN A 137 7.02 -12.88 -27.01
CA ASN A 137 7.03 -13.53 -28.30
C ASN A 137 7.40 -12.53 -29.40
N LYS A 138 8.72 -12.33 -29.60
CA LYS A 138 9.28 -11.44 -30.62
C LYS A 138 8.73 -11.85 -31.97
N ARG A 139 7.78 -11.07 -32.48
CA ARG A 139 7.16 -11.29 -33.78
C ARG A 139 8.20 -11.07 -34.88
N LEU A 140 8.77 -12.16 -35.37
CA LEU A 140 9.61 -12.20 -36.57
C LEU A 140 8.83 -11.95 -37.88
N SER A 141 7.55 -11.56 -37.78
CA SER A 141 6.81 -11.00 -38.91
C SER A 141 7.33 -9.59 -39.20
N HIS A 142 8.20 -9.47 -40.21
CA HIS A 142 8.59 -8.20 -40.84
C HIS A 142 7.43 -7.51 -41.61
N ALA A 143 6.18 -7.84 -41.28
CA ALA A 143 5.00 -7.20 -41.84
C ALA A 143 4.82 -5.82 -41.21
N GLU A 144 4.67 -4.80 -42.05
CA GLU A 144 4.45 -3.43 -41.59
C GLU A 144 3.19 -3.33 -40.71
N LEU A 145 3.27 -2.51 -39.65
CA LEU A 145 2.09 -2.25 -38.83
C LEU A 145 1.03 -1.52 -39.67
N PRO A 146 -0.24 -1.99 -39.66
CA PRO A 146 -1.30 -1.41 -40.49
C PRO A 146 -1.50 0.09 -40.19
N PRO A 147 -2.12 0.87 -41.09
CA PRO A 147 -2.32 2.32 -40.91
C PRO A 147 -2.90 2.69 -39.54
N SER A 148 -2.44 3.81 -38.97
CA SER A 148 -2.82 4.22 -37.61
C SER A 148 -4.25 4.73 -37.55
N ASN A 149 -4.98 4.36 -36.48
CA ASN A 149 -6.28 4.96 -36.19
C ASN A 149 -6.20 6.38 -35.61
N GLY A 150 -5.01 6.86 -35.24
CA GLY A 150 -4.75 8.19 -34.68
C GLY A 150 -3.69 8.19 -33.57
N PHE A 151 -3.45 9.34 -32.96
CA PHE A 151 -2.44 9.56 -31.91
C PHE A 151 -3.03 9.48 -30.50
N LEU A 152 -2.44 8.65 -29.64
CA LEU A 152 -2.81 8.47 -28.24
C LEU A 152 -1.81 9.19 -27.33
N ILE A 153 -2.30 10.14 -26.54
CA ILE A 153 -1.49 10.95 -25.61
C ILE A 153 -1.84 10.56 -24.18
N ILE A 154 -0.83 10.20 -23.39
CA ILE A 154 -1.00 9.67 -22.03
C ILE A 154 -0.23 10.53 -21.03
N GLU A 155 -0.90 10.93 -19.94
CA GLU A 155 -0.26 11.55 -18.78
C GLU A 155 -0.18 10.57 -17.61
N ALA A 156 0.99 9.95 -17.42
CA ALA A 156 1.25 9.06 -16.29
C ALA A 156 1.40 9.84 -14.98
N ASN A 157 0.92 9.28 -13.87
CA ASN A 157 0.90 9.94 -12.57
C ASN A 157 1.36 9.01 -11.44
N GLY A 158 2.18 9.55 -10.53
CA GLY A 158 2.84 8.85 -9.44
C GLY A 158 4.36 8.77 -9.66
N GLY A 159 5.07 8.13 -8.72
CA GLY A 159 6.52 7.88 -8.83
C GLY A 159 6.82 6.66 -9.71
N LEU A 160 8.11 6.39 -9.95
CA LEU A 160 8.66 5.37 -10.86
C LEU A 160 7.77 4.13 -11.12
N ASN A 161 7.45 3.34 -10.10
CA ASN A 161 6.71 2.08 -10.28
C ASN A 161 5.22 2.28 -10.66
N GLN A 162 4.64 3.45 -10.38
CA GLN A 162 3.32 3.84 -10.90
C GLN A 162 3.42 4.31 -12.36
N GLN A 163 4.52 4.94 -12.75
CA GLN A 163 4.82 5.31 -14.14
C GLN A 163 5.00 4.04 -14.98
N ARG A 164 5.83 3.07 -14.55
CA ARG A 164 6.00 1.75 -15.22
C ARG A 164 4.66 1.07 -15.53
N LEU A 165 3.77 0.98 -14.52
CA LEU A 165 2.42 0.42 -14.70
C LEU A 165 1.62 1.19 -15.75
N SER A 166 1.67 2.52 -15.70
CA SER A 166 0.90 3.41 -16.57
C SER A 166 1.43 3.40 -18.01
N ILE A 167 2.73 3.21 -18.21
CA ILE A 167 3.35 3.07 -19.54
C ILE A 167 3.04 1.68 -20.12
N GLY A 168 3.12 0.60 -19.33
CA GLY A 168 2.70 -0.74 -19.76
C GLY A 168 1.22 -0.78 -20.17
N ASP A 169 0.34 -0.16 -19.40
CA ASP A 169 -1.07 0.04 -19.79
C ASP A 169 -1.22 0.93 -21.04
N ALA A 170 -0.35 1.92 -21.24
CA ALA A 170 -0.42 2.83 -22.39
C ALA A 170 -0.09 2.12 -23.72
N VAL A 171 1.00 1.36 -23.76
CA VAL A 171 1.39 0.55 -24.94
C VAL A 171 0.31 -0.50 -25.22
N ALA A 172 -0.23 -1.14 -24.18
CA ALA A 172 -1.33 -2.09 -24.32
C ALA A 172 -2.63 -1.46 -24.86
N VAL A 173 -2.98 -0.22 -24.45
CA VAL A 173 -4.10 0.52 -25.05
C VAL A 173 -3.78 0.92 -26.50
N ALA A 174 -2.56 1.38 -26.80
CA ALA A 174 -2.18 1.78 -28.14
C ALA A 174 -2.29 0.61 -29.14
N GLY A 175 -1.76 -0.57 -28.79
CA GLY A 175 -1.91 -1.79 -29.59
C GLY A 175 -3.37 -2.26 -29.70
N LEU A 176 -4.15 -2.22 -28.61
CA LEU A 176 -5.58 -2.53 -28.63
C LEU A 176 -6.40 -1.61 -29.56
N LEU A 177 -5.97 -0.36 -29.71
CA LEU A 177 -6.60 0.64 -30.57
C LEU A 177 -5.98 0.74 -31.97
N ASN A 178 -4.89 0.01 -32.26
CA ASN A 178 -4.01 0.26 -33.40
C ASN A 178 -3.70 1.78 -33.57
N ALA A 179 -3.32 2.42 -32.46
CA ALA A 179 -2.99 3.83 -32.38
C ALA A 179 -1.47 4.04 -32.43
N THR A 180 -1.03 5.23 -32.79
CA THR A 180 0.35 5.68 -32.55
C THR A 180 0.44 6.24 -31.14
N LEU A 181 1.31 5.70 -30.29
CA LEU A 181 1.54 6.22 -28.95
C LEU A 181 2.50 7.42 -29.01
N VAL A 182 2.11 8.55 -28.43
CA VAL A 182 3.07 9.62 -28.11
C VAL A 182 3.78 9.26 -26.80
N ILE A 183 5.09 9.48 -26.71
CA ILE A 183 5.89 9.20 -25.49
C ILE A 183 5.15 9.71 -24.24
N PRO A 184 4.87 8.84 -23.24
CA PRO A 184 4.05 9.21 -22.08
C PRO A 184 4.60 10.39 -21.29
N ILE A 185 3.76 11.41 -21.10
CA ILE A 185 4.08 12.62 -20.35
C ILE A 185 3.97 12.31 -18.85
N PHE A 186 4.94 12.76 -18.05
CA PHE A 186 4.91 12.57 -16.59
C PHE A 186 4.34 13.81 -15.88
N HIS A 187 3.31 13.60 -15.07
CA HIS A 187 2.62 14.67 -14.35
C HIS A 187 3.27 14.92 -12.99
N LEU A 188 3.76 16.16 -12.76
CA LEU A 188 4.37 16.59 -11.50
C LEU A 188 3.41 16.39 -10.32
N ASN A 189 3.73 15.43 -9.44
CA ASN A 189 2.88 15.04 -8.33
C ASN A 189 3.37 15.65 -7.01
N SER A 190 2.47 16.22 -6.20
CA SER A 190 2.82 16.93 -4.95
C SER A 190 3.46 16.06 -3.86
N VAL A 191 3.32 14.73 -3.94
CA VAL A 191 3.98 13.74 -3.05
C VAL A 191 5.42 13.49 -3.49
N TRP A 192 5.63 13.17 -4.76
CA TRP A 192 6.93 12.74 -5.31
C TRP A 192 7.84 13.92 -5.68
N ARG A 193 7.23 15.06 -6.02
CA ARG A 193 7.86 16.35 -6.39
C ARG A 193 8.87 16.30 -7.53
N ASP A 194 8.92 15.18 -8.23
CA ASP A 194 9.82 14.92 -9.34
C ASP A 194 9.28 15.58 -10.62
N SER A 195 10.11 16.41 -11.24
CA SER A 195 9.82 17.13 -12.47
C SER A 195 10.24 16.35 -13.74
N SER A 196 10.92 15.20 -13.58
CA SER A 196 11.61 14.51 -14.68
C SER A 196 10.73 14.09 -15.84
N LYS A 197 11.35 14.05 -17.02
CA LYS A 197 10.75 13.59 -18.29
C LYS A 197 11.00 12.10 -18.53
N PHE A 198 10.42 11.58 -19.61
CA PHE A 198 10.58 10.17 -19.98
C PHE A 198 12.05 9.81 -20.21
N GLY A 199 12.75 10.51 -21.12
CA GLY A 199 14.17 10.33 -21.43
C GLY A 199 15.16 10.50 -20.27
N GLU A 200 14.75 11.17 -19.18
CA GLU A 200 15.58 11.31 -17.97
C GLU A 200 15.53 10.06 -17.09
N ILE A 201 14.46 9.27 -17.19
CA ILE A 201 14.20 8.06 -16.37
C ILE A 201 14.38 6.77 -17.20
N PHE A 202 13.93 6.78 -18.44
CA PHE A 202 13.95 5.64 -19.37
C PHE A 202 14.67 6.03 -20.67
N ASP A 203 15.16 5.03 -21.37
CA ASP A 203 15.83 5.19 -22.66
C ASP A 203 14.80 5.34 -23.79
N GLU A 204 14.58 6.57 -24.29
CA GLU A 204 13.55 6.88 -25.31
C GLU A 204 13.76 6.13 -26.62
N GLU A 205 15.00 6.09 -27.12
CA GLU A 205 15.30 5.47 -28.41
C GLU A 205 15.16 3.96 -28.33
N TYR A 206 15.67 3.35 -27.25
CA TYR A 206 15.50 1.93 -27.00
C TYR A 206 14.03 1.53 -26.77
N PHE A 207 13.24 2.39 -26.12
CA PHE A 207 11.80 2.17 -25.94
C PHE A 207 11.04 2.19 -27.29
N ILE A 208 11.37 3.14 -28.18
CA ILE A 208 10.78 3.23 -29.53
C ILE A 208 11.21 2.02 -30.38
N GLU A 209 12.52 1.74 -30.45
CA GLU A 209 13.10 0.64 -31.25
C GLU A 209 12.59 -0.73 -30.81
N THR A 210 12.50 -0.99 -29.50
CA THR A 210 12.00 -2.27 -28.95
C THR A 210 10.52 -2.51 -29.25
N LEU A 211 9.72 -1.45 -29.43
CA LEU A 211 8.27 -1.55 -29.67
C LEU A 211 7.86 -1.47 -31.14
N LYS A 212 8.77 -1.12 -32.07
CA LYS A 212 8.42 -0.70 -33.44
C LYS A 212 7.61 -1.71 -34.27
N ASN A 213 7.79 -3.01 -34.03
CA ASN A 213 7.09 -4.10 -34.73
C ASN A 213 5.71 -4.41 -34.12
N ASP A 214 5.38 -3.83 -32.95
CA ASP A 214 4.20 -4.16 -32.15
C ASP A 214 3.29 -2.94 -31.93
N VAL A 215 3.86 -1.76 -31.70
CA VAL A 215 3.17 -0.47 -31.52
C VAL A 215 4.03 0.66 -32.08
N ARG A 216 3.49 1.49 -32.99
CA ARG A 216 4.17 2.73 -33.42
C ARG A 216 4.25 3.71 -32.25
N VAL A 217 5.47 4.16 -31.93
CA VAL A 217 5.74 5.18 -30.90
C VAL A 217 6.38 6.41 -31.55
N VAL A 218 6.00 7.61 -31.13
CA VAL A 218 6.60 8.89 -31.56
C VAL A 218 6.93 9.77 -30.35
N LYS A 219 8.04 10.51 -30.42
CA LYS A 219 8.47 11.42 -29.34
C LYS A 219 7.47 12.54 -29.08
N GLN A 220 6.93 13.11 -30.15
CA GLN A 220 5.99 14.23 -30.12
C GLN A 220 4.89 14.02 -31.17
N LEU A 221 3.81 14.80 -31.08
CA LEU A 221 2.79 14.84 -32.14
C LEU A 221 3.39 15.48 -33.41
N PRO A 222 3.06 14.99 -34.61
CA PRO A 222 3.38 15.68 -35.87
C PRO A 222 2.80 17.09 -35.93
N GLU A 223 3.47 18.00 -36.63
CA GLU A 223 3.08 19.40 -36.72
C GLU A 223 1.71 19.60 -37.39
N ASP A 224 1.37 18.78 -38.39
CA ASP A 224 0.07 18.84 -39.06
C ASP A 224 -1.10 18.45 -38.14
N ILE A 225 -0.83 17.62 -37.11
CA ILE A 225 -1.80 17.27 -36.07
C ILE A 225 -1.85 18.38 -35.02
N LEU A 226 -0.68 18.88 -34.56
CA LEU A 226 -0.61 20.00 -33.61
C LEU A 226 -1.32 21.26 -34.13
N LYS A 227 -1.17 21.58 -35.42
CA LYS A 227 -1.80 22.72 -36.08
C LYS A 227 -3.33 22.66 -36.04
N ARG A 228 -3.95 21.47 -36.04
CA ARG A 228 -5.41 21.27 -35.89
C ARG A 228 -5.93 21.61 -34.48
N PHE A 229 -5.03 21.75 -33.51
CA PHE A 229 -5.31 22.08 -32.11
C PHE A 229 -4.59 23.35 -31.66
N ASP A 230 -4.27 24.25 -32.60
CA ASP A 230 -3.56 25.52 -32.38
C ASP A 230 -2.26 25.35 -31.57
N TYR A 231 -1.50 24.29 -31.89
CA TYR A 231 -0.25 23.87 -31.23
C TYR A 231 -0.38 23.59 -29.72
N ASN A 232 -1.62 23.40 -29.20
CA ASN A 232 -1.89 23.27 -27.78
C ASN A 232 -2.54 21.92 -27.42
N ILE A 233 -1.75 21.02 -26.83
CA ILE A 233 -2.19 19.68 -26.35
C ILE A 233 -3.37 19.77 -25.36
N SER A 234 -3.58 20.90 -24.68
CA SER A 234 -4.73 21.09 -23.79
C SER A 234 -6.06 21.19 -24.52
N LYS A 235 -6.07 21.60 -25.80
CA LYS A 235 -7.26 21.62 -26.68
C LYS A 235 -7.65 20.23 -27.19
N ILE A 236 -6.74 19.25 -27.15
CA ILE A 236 -7.04 17.85 -27.51
C ILE A 236 -7.94 17.23 -26.44
N ILE A 237 -8.99 16.53 -26.88
CA ILE A 237 -10.03 15.98 -25.99
C ILE A 237 -9.43 15.07 -24.91
N ASN A 238 -9.71 15.37 -23.65
CA ASN A 238 -9.29 14.53 -22.52
C ASN A 238 -10.39 13.51 -22.15
N MET A 239 -10.20 12.28 -22.61
CA MET A 239 -11.12 11.16 -22.39
C MET A 239 -11.01 10.65 -20.94
N ARG A 240 -11.98 10.98 -20.09
CA ARG A 240 -12.00 10.56 -18.68
C ARG A 240 -12.35 9.06 -18.50
N THR A 241 -11.33 8.23 -18.66
CA THR A 241 -11.36 6.78 -18.36
C THR A 241 -11.61 6.51 -16.87
N LYS A 242 -12.36 5.43 -16.56
CA LYS A 242 -12.49 4.92 -15.19
C LYS A 242 -11.24 4.10 -14.83
N ALA A 243 -11.02 3.86 -13.54
CA ALA A 243 -10.02 2.87 -13.13
C ALA A 243 -10.45 1.47 -13.60
N LEU A 244 -9.49 0.67 -14.08
CA LEU A 244 -9.70 -0.68 -14.62
C LEU A 244 -10.78 -0.76 -15.71
N SER A 245 -10.85 0.23 -16.63
CA SER A 245 -11.73 0.16 -17.81
C SER A 245 -11.40 -1.07 -18.67
N SER A 246 -12.44 -1.76 -19.13
CA SER A 246 -12.32 -2.98 -19.94
C SER A 246 -11.89 -2.69 -21.39
N LYS A 247 -11.39 -3.71 -22.10
CA LYS A 247 -11.07 -3.62 -23.54
C LYS A 247 -12.23 -3.04 -24.36
N THR A 248 -13.46 -3.43 -24.01
CA THR A 248 -14.70 -3.00 -24.67
C THR A 248 -14.95 -1.50 -24.51
N TYR A 249 -14.62 -0.90 -23.35
CA TYR A 249 -14.71 0.54 -23.15
C TYR A 249 -13.81 1.31 -24.13
N TYR A 250 -12.55 0.87 -24.29
CA TYR A 250 -11.62 1.50 -25.22
C TYR A 250 -12.12 1.40 -26.67
N LEU A 251 -12.52 0.20 -27.11
CA LEU A 251 -13.04 -0.03 -28.46
C LEU A 251 -14.35 0.70 -28.76
N GLN A 252 -15.26 0.86 -27.79
CA GLN A 252 -16.58 1.48 -28.00
C GLN A 252 -16.66 2.98 -27.66
N LYS A 253 -15.68 3.54 -26.93
CA LYS A 253 -15.72 4.95 -26.46
C LYS A 253 -14.47 5.75 -26.80
N VAL A 254 -13.28 5.12 -26.88
CA VAL A 254 -12.03 5.82 -27.22
C VAL A 254 -11.73 5.72 -28.72
N LEU A 255 -11.83 4.53 -29.32
CA LEU A 255 -11.57 4.33 -30.76
C LEU A 255 -12.40 5.23 -31.69
N PRO A 256 -13.72 5.47 -31.46
CA PRO A 256 -14.50 6.34 -32.34
C PRO A 256 -14.01 7.78 -32.31
N LYS A 257 -13.72 8.33 -31.12
CA LYS A 257 -13.19 9.69 -30.97
C LYS A 257 -11.75 9.84 -31.45
N LEU A 258 -10.95 8.78 -31.37
CA LEU A 258 -9.61 8.76 -31.96
C LEU A 258 -9.63 8.88 -33.48
N ARG A 259 -10.54 8.14 -34.14
CA ARG A 259 -10.75 8.23 -35.60
C ARG A 259 -11.36 9.56 -36.04
N GLU A 260 -12.32 10.07 -35.28
CA GLU A 260 -13.02 11.34 -35.56
C GLU A 260 -12.10 12.56 -35.47
N LEU A 261 -11.17 12.58 -34.50
CA LEU A 261 -10.38 13.77 -34.16
C LEU A 261 -8.88 13.63 -34.50
N GLY A 262 -8.43 12.47 -34.96
CA GLY A 262 -7.03 12.15 -35.24
C GLY A 262 -6.13 12.02 -34.00
N ALA A 263 -6.48 12.64 -32.87
CA ALA A 263 -5.76 12.52 -31.61
C ALA A 263 -6.70 12.55 -30.38
N VAL A 264 -6.34 11.82 -29.31
CA VAL A 264 -7.01 11.91 -27.99
C VAL A 264 -5.99 11.91 -26.86
N ARG A 265 -6.33 12.61 -25.77
CA ARG A 265 -5.58 12.62 -24.52
C ARG A 265 -6.30 11.81 -23.44
N ILE A 266 -5.56 11.13 -22.57
CA ILE A 266 -6.11 10.48 -21.37
C ILE A 266 -5.29 10.91 -20.14
N ALA A 267 -5.84 11.84 -19.36
CA ALA A 267 -5.15 12.47 -18.24
C ALA A 267 -6.07 12.64 -17.00
N PRO A 268 -5.68 12.18 -15.80
CA PRO A 268 -4.49 11.40 -15.48
C PRO A 268 -4.67 9.90 -15.75
N PHE A 269 -3.64 9.25 -16.27
CA PHE A 269 -3.56 7.83 -16.54
C PHE A 269 -2.81 7.12 -15.40
N SER A 270 -3.53 6.29 -14.64
CA SER A 270 -2.97 5.34 -13.70
C SER A 270 -4.01 4.25 -13.45
N ASN A 271 -3.62 2.97 -13.58
CA ASN A 271 -4.51 1.81 -13.47
C ASN A 271 -5.81 1.97 -14.30
N ARG A 272 -5.69 2.36 -15.58
CA ARG A 272 -6.86 2.64 -16.44
C ARG A 272 -7.29 1.46 -17.30
N LEU A 273 -6.40 0.51 -17.57
CA LEU A 273 -6.76 -0.71 -18.32
C LEU A 273 -6.98 -1.87 -17.34
N ALA A 274 -8.05 -2.64 -17.54
CA ALA A 274 -8.33 -3.83 -16.73
C ALA A 274 -7.21 -4.88 -16.80
N HIS A 275 -7.11 -5.76 -15.80
CA HIS A 275 -6.19 -6.90 -15.85
C HIS A 275 -6.59 -7.94 -16.90
N SER A 276 -7.90 -8.06 -17.22
CA SER A 276 -8.38 -8.94 -18.30
C SER A 276 -8.38 -8.23 -19.65
N VAL A 277 -7.40 -8.59 -20.49
CA VAL A 277 -7.25 -8.21 -21.91
C VAL A 277 -6.74 -9.42 -22.70
N PRO A 278 -6.84 -9.45 -24.05
CA PRO A 278 -6.38 -10.57 -24.87
C PRO A 278 -4.88 -10.88 -24.67
N SER A 279 -4.46 -12.12 -24.91
CA SER A 279 -3.08 -12.58 -24.66
C SER A 279 -2.02 -11.75 -25.39
N ASN A 280 -2.24 -11.40 -26.66
CA ASN A 280 -1.33 -10.52 -27.39
C ASN A 280 -1.20 -9.12 -26.75
N ILE A 281 -2.26 -8.60 -26.12
CA ILE A 281 -2.26 -7.31 -25.41
C ILE A 281 -1.60 -7.43 -24.02
N GLN A 282 -1.61 -8.61 -23.38
CA GLN A 282 -0.74 -8.87 -22.23
C GLN A 282 0.73 -8.93 -22.65
N GLY A 283 1.03 -9.54 -23.80
CA GLY A 283 2.36 -9.57 -24.40
C GLY A 283 2.97 -8.17 -24.55
N LEU A 284 2.18 -7.18 -24.97
CA LEU A 284 2.60 -5.77 -24.99
C LEU A 284 3.00 -5.24 -23.61
N ARG A 285 2.25 -5.55 -22.55
CA ARG A 285 2.62 -5.17 -21.16
C ARG A 285 3.91 -5.86 -20.71
N CYS A 286 4.10 -7.13 -21.08
CA CYS A 286 5.31 -7.90 -20.79
C CYS A 286 6.54 -7.29 -21.48
N LEU A 287 6.48 -7.13 -22.81
CA LEU A 287 7.50 -6.48 -23.64
C LEU A 287 7.85 -5.10 -23.10
N THR A 288 6.83 -4.30 -22.77
CA THR A 288 7.03 -2.95 -22.23
C THR A 288 7.76 -2.97 -20.88
N ASN A 289 7.32 -3.79 -19.93
CA ASN A 289 7.85 -3.70 -18.56
C ASN A 289 9.20 -4.39 -18.36
N TYR A 290 9.49 -5.46 -19.10
CA TYR A 290 10.71 -6.25 -18.90
C TYR A 290 11.79 -5.98 -19.95
N GLU A 291 11.43 -5.59 -21.17
CA GLU A 291 12.40 -5.23 -22.22
C GLU A 291 12.45 -3.71 -22.41
N ALA A 292 11.39 -3.10 -22.97
CA ALA A 292 11.44 -1.73 -23.52
C ALA A 292 11.70 -0.62 -22.47
N LEU A 293 11.25 -0.79 -21.21
CA LEU A 293 11.50 0.15 -20.12
C LEU A 293 12.89 -0.02 -19.48
N ARG A 294 13.93 0.04 -20.32
CA ARG A 294 15.33 0.24 -19.91
C ARG A 294 15.49 1.61 -19.27
N PHE A 295 16.23 1.71 -18.16
CA PHE A 295 16.55 3.00 -17.55
C PHE A 295 17.47 3.83 -18.44
N SER A 296 17.38 5.16 -18.33
CA SER A 296 18.24 6.10 -19.06
C SER A 296 19.73 5.86 -18.76
N GLN A 297 20.62 6.15 -19.73
CA GLN A 297 22.06 5.87 -19.61
C GLN A 297 22.69 6.41 -18.31
N PRO A 298 22.41 7.63 -17.81
CA PRO A 298 22.98 8.12 -16.56
C PRO A 298 22.57 7.29 -15.34
N ILE A 299 21.29 6.88 -15.26
CA ILE A 299 20.80 5.98 -14.19
C ILE A 299 21.49 4.63 -14.29
N ARG A 300 21.55 4.07 -15.50
CA ARG A 300 22.06 2.73 -15.74
C ARG A 300 23.56 2.63 -15.37
N LEU A 301 24.40 3.55 -15.86
CA LEU A 301 25.84 3.54 -15.57
C LEU A 301 26.14 3.68 -14.07
N LEU A 302 25.45 4.59 -13.37
CA LEU A 302 25.66 4.74 -11.93
C LEU A 302 25.16 3.51 -11.16
N ALA A 303 24.01 2.93 -11.55
CA ALA A 303 23.49 1.74 -10.91
C ALA A 303 24.37 0.49 -11.14
N GLU A 304 24.95 0.34 -12.33
CA GLU A 304 25.94 -0.70 -12.65
C GLU A 304 27.20 -0.52 -11.77
N ASN A 305 27.78 0.69 -11.73
CA ASN A 305 28.90 1.01 -10.84
C ASN A 305 28.61 0.73 -9.35
N MET A 306 27.39 1.02 -8.88
CA MET A 306 26.97 0.74 -7.50
C MET A 306 26.83 -0.78 -7.24
N VAL A 307 26.31 -1.55 -8.20
CA VAL A 307 26.26 -3.01 -8.11
C VAL A 307 27.67 -3.59 -8.06
N ASP A 308 28.59 -3.15 -8.92
CA ASP A 308 29.98 -3.64 -8.95
C ASP A 308 30.72 -3.35 -7.64
N ARG A 309 30.51 -2.15 -7.06
CA ARG A 309 31.04 -1.80 -5.73
C ARG A 309 30.44 -2.68 -4.64
N MET A 310 29.13 -2.91 -4.64
CA MET A 310 28.47 -3.79 -3.67
C MET A 310 28.96 -5.25 -3.79
N VAL A 311 29.13 -5.76 -5.02
CA VAL A 311 29.68 -7.09 -5.32
C VAL A 311 31.11 -7.20 -4.81
N LYS A 312 31.97 -6.20 -5.06
CA LYS A 312 33.34 -6.14 -4.56
C LYS A 312 33.42 -6.12 -3.03
N ASN A 313 32.56 -5.32 -2.38
CA ASN A 313 32.44 -5.24 -0.92
C ASN A 313 31.80 -6.51 -0.32
N SER A 314 31.19 -7.37 -1.14
CA SER A 314 30.58 -8.66 -0.76
C SER A 314 31.45 -9.86 -1.15
N SER A 315 32.77 -9.70 -1.18
CA SER A 315 33.72 -10.74 -1.60
C SER A 315 33.62 -12.04 -0.77
N MET A 316 33.45 -11.93 0.56
CA MET A 316 33.32 -13.06 1.49
C MET A 316 32.06 -13.91 1.27
N SER A 317 31.08 -13.41 0.53
CA SER A 317 29.85 -14.10 0.10
C SER A 317 29.82 -14.38 -1.41
N GLY A 318 30.96 -14.28 -2.10
CA GLY A 318 31.05 -14.51 -3.55
C GLY A 318 30.28 -13.48 -4.36
N GLY A 319 30.29 -12.21 -3.93
CA GLY A 319 29.57 -11.10 -4.56
C GLY A 319 28.09 -11.00 -4.18
N LYS A 320 27.55 -11.97 -3.45
CA LYS A 320 26.12 -12.00 -3.06
C LYS A 320 25.87 -11.09 -1.86
N TYR A 321 24.75 -10.37 -1.90
CA TYR A 321 24.29 -9.51 -0.80
C TYR A 321 22.78 -9.63 -0.58
N VAL A 322 22.33 -9.18 0.59
CA VAL A 322 20.91 -8.94 0.90
C VAL A 322 20.58 -7.51 0.51
N SER A 323 19.41 -7.25 -0.07
CA SER A 323 18.87 -5.89 -0.22
C SER A 323 17.55 -5.74 0.53
N VAL A 324 17.33 -4.59 1.16
CA VAL A 324 16.19 -4.31 2.03
C VAL A 324 15.47 -3.05 1.55
N HIS A 325 14.25 -3.20 1.02
CA HIS A 325 13.35 -2.06 0.79
C HIS A 325 12.62 -1.70 2.08
N LEU A 326 13.18 -0.72 2.78
CA LEU A 326 12.87 -0.31 4.16
C LEU A 326 11.94 0.91 4.17
N ARG A 327 10.62 0.70 4.25
CA ARG A 327 9.65 1.80 4.37
C ARG A 327 9.42 2.25 5.81
N PHE A 328 10.44 2.86 6.43
CA PHE A 328 10.35 3.50 7.75
C PHE A 328 10.49 5.04 7.68
N GLU A 329 10.06 5.65 6.57
CA GLU A 329 10.03 7.11 6.41
C GLU A 329 8.87 7.74 7.21
N ALA A 330 9.01 9.03 7.53
CA ALA A 330 8.06 9.75 8.37
C ALA A 330 6.62 9.78 7.80
N ASP A 331 6.43 9.68 6.48
CA ASP A 331 5.10 9.57 5.87
C ASP A 331 4.43 8.24 6.23
N MET A 332 5.16 7.13 6.14
CA MET A 332 4.68 5.78 6.44
C MET A 332 4.42 5.59 7.94
N VAL A 333 5.35 6.08 8.78
CA VAL A 333 5.19 6.07 10.25
C VAL A 333 3.93 6.87 10.63
N ALA A 334 3.79 8.11 10.16
CA ALA A 334 2.63 8.96 10.43
C ALA A 334 1.30 8.36 9.93
N PHE A 335 1.29 7.81 8.70
CA PHE A 335 0.12 7.21 8.07
C PHE A 335 -0.36 5.94 8.78
N SER A 336 0.58 5.11 9.27
CA SER A 336 0.27 3.84 9.93
C SER A 336 -0.52 4.01 11.23
N CYS A 337 -0.42 5.18 11.87
CA CYS A 337 -0.94 5.45 13.21
C CYS A 337 -0.51 4.39 14.24
N CYS A 338 0.72 3.90 14.11
CA CYS A 338 1.38 3.08 15.13
C CYS A 338 2.13 3.96 16.15
N THR A 339 2.64 3.32 17.20
CA THR A 339 3.42 3.95 18.27
C THR A 339 4.63 3.08 18.59
N TYR A 340 5.81 3.68 18.68
CA TYR A 340 7.08 3.03 18.99
C TYR A 340 7.58 3.49 20.36
N ASP A 341 8.83 3.92 20.44
CA ASP A 341 9.55 4.25 21.67
C ASP A 341 9.98 5.73 21.76
N GLY A 342 9.46 6.63 20.91
CA GLY A 342 9.62 8.08 21.02
C GLY A 342 8.51 8.78 21.83
N GLY A 343 7.57 8.02 22.40
CA GLY A 343 6.66 8.49 23.45
C GLY A 343 5.75 9.66 23.07
N LYS A 344 5.77 10.74 23.87
CA LYS A 344 4.92 11.93 23.64
C LYS A 344 5.37 12.76 22.43
N GLU A 345 6.67 12.80 22.17
CA GLU A 345 7.31 13.57 21.10
C GLU A 345 6.99 12.97 19.73
N GLU A 346 7.30 11.69 19.53
CA GLU A 346 6.89 10.91 18.35
C GLU A 346 5.38 11.07 18.08
N LYS A 347 4.54 10.97 19.11
CA LYS A 347 3.09 11.15 18.95
C LYS A 347 2.75 12.55 18.40
N HIS A 348 3.38 13.60 18.92
CA HIS A 348 3.17 14.99 18.48
C HIS A 348 3.65 15.19 17.05
N GLU A 349 4.90 14.82 16.73
CA GLU A 349 5.47 14.89 15.39
C GLU A 349 4.59 14.16 14.37
N MET A 350 4.16 12.95 14.69
CA MET A 350 3.34 12.14 13.80
C MET A 350 1.91 12.71 13.65
N ASP A 351 1.37 13.42 14.63
CA ASP A 351 0.10 14.16 14.48
C ASP A 351 0.26 15.42 13.62
N VAL A 352 1.37 16.14 13.73
CA VAL A 352 1.72 17.28 12.83
C VAL A 352 1.92 16.78 11.40
N ALA A 353 2.66 15.70 11.20
CA ALA A 353 2.86 15.07 9.89
C ALA A 353 1.53 14.55 9.29
N ARG A 354 0.66 13.95 10.11
CA ARG A 354 -0.69 13.53 9.69
C ARG A 354 -1.55 14.69 9.19
N GLU A 355 -1.50 15.83 9.88
CA GLU A 355 -2.26 17.01 9.50
C GLU A 355 -1.72 17.66 8.22
N ARG A 356 -0.40 17.92 8.18
CA ARG A 356 0.31 18.50 7.01
C ARG A 356 0.05 17.72 5.73
N SER A 357 0.13 16.39 5.78
CA SER A 357 0.09 15.53 4.59
C SER A 357 -1.31 15.07 4.18
N TRP A 358 -2.30 15.07 5.08
CA TRP A 358 -3.65 14.58 4.75
C TRP A 358 -4.84 15.42 5.27
N ARG A 359 -4.63 16.64 5.78
CA ARG A 359 -5.67 17.68 6.02
C ARG A 359 -6.94 17.14 6.69
N GLY A 360 -6.87 16.88 7.99
CA GLY A 360 -7.97 16.43 8.83
C GLY A 360 -8.41 14.98 8.62
N LYS A 361 -7.92 14.24 7.59
CA LYS A 361 -8.27 12.83 7.29
C LYS A 361 -8.25 11.89 8.49
N PHE A 362 -7.35 12.14 9.44
CA PHE A 362 -7.17 11.34 10.66
C PHE A 362 -7.99 11.84 11.86
N ARG A 363 -8.44 13.11 11.84
CA ARG A 363 -9.25 13.76 12.88
C ARG A 363 -10.76 13.79 12.59
N ARG A 364 -11.20 13.22 11.46
CA ARG A 364 -12.63 13.17 11.07
C ARG A 364 -13.48 12.47 12.15
N HIS A 365 -14.67 13.02 12.42
CA HIS A 365 -15.62 12.44 13.37
C HIS A 365 -15.88 10.94 13.11
N GLY A 366 -16.01 10.15 14.18
CA GLY A 366 -16.16 8.70 14.12
C GLY A 366 -14.88 7.90 13.85
N ARG A 367 -13.80 8.51 13.34
CA ARG A 367 -12.54 7.80 13.07
C ARG A 367 -11.74 7.59 14.36
N LYS A 368 -11.71 6.36 14.85
CA LYS A 368 -10.88 5.96 16.01
C LYS A 368 -9.53 5.42 15.54
N ILE A 369 -8.45 5.97 16.08
CA ILE A 369 -7.09 5.44 15.93
C ILE A 369 -6.86 4.39 17.03
N ASN A 370 -6.28 3.24 16.67
CA ASN A 370 -5.90 2.18 17.60
C ASN A 370 -4.52 1.62 17.19
N PRO A 371 -3.41 2.08 17.82
CA PRO A 371 -2.06 1.66 17.48
C PRO A 371 -1.82 0.17 17.74
N GLU A 372 -2.32 -0.34 18.86
CA GLU A 372 -2.23 -1.76 19.25
C GLU A 372 -2.83 -2.68 18.17
N ALA A 373 -4.06 -2.36 17.73
CA ALA A 373 -4.73 -3.09 16.67
C ALA A 373 -4.02 -2.95 15.33
N ASN A 374 -3.42 -1.78 15.03
CA ASN A 374 -2.61 -1.62 13.82
C ASN A 374 -1.35 -2.49 13.86
N ARG A 375 -0.68 -2.63 15.02
CA ARG A 375 0.49 -3.51 15.17
C ARG A 375 0.12 -4.99 15.04
N MET A 376 -0.86 -5.47 15.81
CA MET A 376 -1.34 -6.86 15.72
C MET A 376 -1.84 -7.24 14.32
N ASN A 377 -2.50 -6.32 13.60
CA ASN A 377 -2.94 -6.57 12.22
C ASN A 377 -1.81 -6.51 11.17
N GLY A 378 -0.56 -6.22 11.56
CA GLY A 378 0.60 -6.12 10.68
C GLY A 378 0.60 -4.86 9.81
N ARG A 379 -0.04 -3.76 10.25
CA ARG A 379 -0.13 -2.50 9.49
C ARG A 379 1.03 -1.53 9.73
N CYS A 380 1.76 -1.68 10.82
CA CYS A 380 2.92 -0.84 11.10
C CYS A 380 4.07 -1.10 10.09
N PRO A 381 4.87 -0.09 9.73
CA PRO A 381 6.23 -0.31 9.25
C PRO A 381 7.06 -1.05 10.31
N LEU A 382 7.96 -1.94 9.86
CA LEU A 382 8.94 -2.58 10.73
C LEU A 382 10.07 -1.57 11.00
N THR A 383 10.52 -1.46 12.24
CA THR A 383 11.72 -0.63 12.53
C THR A 383 12.96 -1.29 11.94
N PRO A 384 14.06 -0.54 11.70
CA PRO A 384 15.28 -1.15 11.16
C PRO A 384 15.86 -2.20 12.12
N LEU A 385 15.70 -2.00 13.44
CA LEU A 385 15.97 -3.01 14.46
C LEU A 385 15.15 -4.30 14.27
N GLU A 386 13.83 -4.21 14.05
CA GLU A 386 12.98 -5.38 13.81
C GLU A 386 13.39 -6.15 12.56
N VAL A 387 13.84 -5.44 11.51
CA VAL A 387 14.39 -6.06 10.30
C VAL A 387 15.72 -6.75 10.60
N GLY A 388 16.62 -6.09 11.33
CA GLY A 388 17.92 -6.66 11.70
C GLY A 388 17.77 -7.94 12.53
N MET A 389 16.92 -7.90 13.57
CA MET A 389 16.63 -9.09 14.38
C MET A 389 16.02 -10.22 13.56
N MET A 390 15.08 -9.91 12.64
CA MET A 390 14.50 -10.90 11.73
C MET A 390 15.59 -11.58 10.90
N LEU A 391 16.51 -10.81 10.31
CA LEU A 391 17.60 -11.35 9.49
C LEU A 391 18.58 -12.20 10.32
N ARG A 392 18.98 -11.75 11.52
CA ARG A 392 19.79 -12.59 12.43
C ARG A 392 19.09 -13.91 12.77
N GLY A 393 17.79 -13.88 13.03
CA GLY A 393 17.01 -15.09 13.33
C GLY A 393 16.86 -16.04 12.13
N MET A 394 16.92 -15.52 10.91
CA MET A 394 16.95 -16.33 9.67
C MET A 394 18.32 -16.98 9.41
N GLY A 395 19.37 -16.58 10.15
CA GLY A 395 20.73 -17.09 10.03
C GLY A 395 21.68 -16.18 9.26
N PHE A 396 21.27 -14.99 8.83
CA PHE A 396 22.20 -14.00 8.28
C PHE A 396 23.10 -13.48 9.41
N ASP A 397 24.42 -13.55 9.22
CA ASP A 397 25.44 -13.18 10.21
C ASP A 397 25.85 -11.71 10.09
N ASN A 398 26.68 -11.22 11.01
CA ASN A 398 27.25 -9.86 10.94
C ASN A 398 28.23 -9.67 9.76
N ASN A 399 28.61 -10.74 9.06
CA ASN A 399 29.45 -10.68 7.87
C ASN A 399 28.63 -10.69 6.56
N THR A 400 27.30 -10.71 6.66
CA THR A 400 26.40 -10.61 5.52
C THR A 400 26.29 -9.14 5.09
N SER A 401 26.72 -8.83 3.87
CA SER A 401 26.58 -7.48 3.30
C SER A 401 25.11 -7.14 3.00
N VAL A 402 24.67 -5.95 3.40
CA VAL A 402 23.26 -5.51 3.32
C VAL A 402 23.14 -4.16 2.63
N TYR A 403 22.46 -4.10 1.47
CA TYR A 403 22.06 -2.83 0.85
C TYR A 403 20.69 -2.36 1.36
N VAL A 404 20.55 -1.11 1.79
CA VAL A 404 19.26 -0.53 2.19
C VAL A 404 18.73 0.44 1.14
N ALA A 405 17.58 0.09 0.55
CA ALA A 405 16.77 0.92 -0.32
C ALA A 405 15.67 1.63 0.47
N SER A 406 15.73 2.95 0.60
CA SER A 406 14.70 3.74 1.30
C SER A 406 14.68 5.21 0.90
N GLY A 407 13.55 5.88 1.16
CA GLY A 407 13.55 7.33 1.34
C GLY A 407 14.24 7.74 2.65
N GLN A 408 14.03 8.99 3.06
CA GLN A 408 14.55 9.50 4.33
C GLN A 408 13.85 8.79 5.52
N ILE A 409 14.61 7.93 6.20
CA ILE A 409 14.16 7.21 7.41
C ILE A 409 13.80 8.21 8.51
N TYR A 410 12.68 7.99 9.19
CA TYR A 410 12.26 8.77 10.35
C TYR A 410 13.27 8.57 11.49
N ASN A 411 13.81 9.68 12.02
CA ASN A 411 14.86 9.71 13.05
C ASN A 411 15.97 8.67 12.77
N ALA A 412 16.61 8.83 11.62
CA ALA A 412 17.55 7.86 11.05
C ALA A 412 18.69 7.49 12.01
N GLU A 413 19.26 8.47 12.71
CA GLU A 413 20.31 8.28 13.72
C GLU A 413 19.89 7.25 14.79
N LYS A 414 18.74 7.48 15.45
CA LYS A 414 18.19 6.55 16.46
C LYS A 414 17.87 5.18 15.88
N PHE A 415 17.17 5.15 14.73
CA PHE A 415 16.55 3.92 14.24
C PHE A 415 17.48 3.04 13.39
N MET A 416 18.49 3.59 12.72
CA MET A 416 19.45 2.82 11.91
C MET A 416 20.61 2.25 12.75
N ALA A 417 21.02 2.91 13.84
CA ALA A 417 22.15 2.46 14.65
C ALA A 417 22.10 0.98 15.08
N PRO A 418 20.95 0.42 15.53
CA PRO A 418 20.87 -1.01 15.86
C PRO A 418 20.96 -1.93 14.63
N LEU A 419 20.61 -1.46 13.43
CA LEU A 419 20.75 -2.24 12.19
C LEU A 419 22.21 -2.29 11.73
N HIS A 420 22.96 -1.18 11.84
CA HIS A 420 24.42 -1.17 11.64
C HIS A 420 25.14 -2.04 12.68
N GLN A 421 24.70 -2.04 13.95
CA GLN A 421 25.24 -2.93 14.99
C GLN A 421 25.04 -4.42 14.63
N LEU A 422 23.93 -4.76 13.98
CA LEU A 422 23.59 -6.13 13.58
C LEU A 422 24.31 -6.57 12.30
N PHE A 423 24.54 -5.62 11.38
CA PHE A 423 25.21 -5.80 10.08
C PHE A 423 26.18 -4.63 9.82
N PRO A 424 27.45 -4.74 10.27
CA PRO A 424 28.47 -3.72 10.01
C PRO A 424 28.69 -3.40 8.52
N HIS A 425 28.59 -4.42 7.65
CA HIS A 425 28.69 -4.28 6.18
C HIS A 425 27.36 -3.77 5.57
N LEU A 426 26.76 -2.75 6.17
CA LEU A 426 25.53 -2.12 5.68
C LEU A 426 25.85 -0.93 4.78
N GLU A 427 25.35 -1.02 3.55
CA GLU A 427 25.55 -0.10 2.46
C GLU A 427 24.25 0.59 2.06
N THR A 428 24.37 1.79 1.49
CA THR A 428 23.26 2.59 0.95
C THR A 428 23.71 3.22 -0.36
N LYS A 429 22.80 3.87 -1.09
CA LYS A 429 23.18 4.69 -2.25
C LYS A 429 24.24 5.74 -1.90
N ASP A 430 24.16 6.34 -0.71
CA ASP A 430 25.03 7.44 -0.26
C ASP A 430 26.40 6.97 0.27
N THR A 431 26.63 5.66 0.36
CA THR A 431 27.95 5.06 0.67
C THR A 431 28.57 4.38 -0.57
N LEU A 432 27.74 3.79 -1.44
CA LEU A 432 28.21 3.16 -2.69
C LEU A 432 28.48 4.15 -3.83
N ALA A 433 27.91 5.35 -3.81
CA ALA A 433 28.12 6.39 -4.82
C ALA A 433 28.59 7.70 -4.18
N SER A 434 29.49 8.41 -4.87
CA SER A 434 30.05 9.66 -4.37
C SER A 434 29.01 10.79 -4.32
N THR A 435 29.32 11.83 -3.54
CA THR A 435 28.49 13.04 -3.43
C THR A 435 28.18 13.67 -4.79
N ASP A 436 29.13 13.57 -5.72
CA ASP A 436 29.09 14.15 -7.07
C ASP A 436 28.41 13.21 -8.07
N GLU A 437 28.68 11.89 -7.99
CA GLU A 437 27.94 10.89 -8.76
C GLU A 437 26.43 10.95 -8.49
N LEU A 438 26.05 11.16 -7.23
CA LEU A 438 24.65 11.34 -6.83
C LEU A 438 24.09 12.74 -7.10
N ALA A 439 24.94 13.76 -7.35
CA ALA A 439 24.47 15.15 -7.48
C ALA A 439 23.42 15.35 -8.58
N PRO A 440 23.56 14.78 -9.80
CA PRO A 440 22.54 14.87 -10.86
C PRO A 440 21.20 14.21 -10.53
N PHE A 441 21.10 13.43 -9.46
CA PHE A 441 19.91 12.65 -9.07
C PHE A 441 19.19 13.24 -7.85
N LYS A 442 19.85 14.12 -7.08
CA LYS A 442 19.25 14.80 -5.93
C LYS A 442 18.04 15.62 -6.38
N GLY A 443 16.95 15.55 -5.60
CA GLY A 443 15.64 16.12 -5.96
C GLY A 443 14.73 15.23 -6.83
N HIS A 444 15.29 14.29 -7.60
CA HIS A 444 14.55 13.44 -8.53
C HIS A 444 14.21 12.07 -7.91
N SER A 445 13.10 12.02 -7.17
CA SER A 445 12.74 10.84 -6.38
C SER A 445 12.52 9.56 -7.22
N SER A 446 12.10 9.67 -8.49
CA SER A 446 11.95 8.52 -9.38
C SER A 446 13.29 8.03 -9.94
N ARG A 447 14.24 8.95 -10.17
CA ARG A 447 15.60 8.64 -10.66
C ARG A 447 16.45 8.00 -9.55
N LEU A 448 16.36 8.50 -8.31
CA LEU A 448 16.96 7.85 -7.14
C LEU A 448 16.34 6.46 -6.89
N ALA A 449 15.01 6.34 -6.95
CA ALA A 449 14.34 5.05 -6.81
C ALA A 449 14.66 4.04 -7.93
N ALA A 450 15.24 4.48 -9.05
CA ALA A 450 15.70 3.59 -10.12
C ALA A 450 17.09 2.99 -9.82
N LEU A 451 17.98 3.73 -9.12
CA LEU A 451 19.21 3.18 -8.56
C LEU A 451 18.88 2.08 -7.54
N ASP A 452 18.04 2.40 -6.54
CA ASP A 452 17.52 1.44 -5.55
C ASP A 452 16.87 0.22 -6.19
N TYR A 453 16.12 0.42 -7.27
CA TYR A 453 15.48 -0.67 -8.00
C TYR A 453 16.51 -1.63 -8.61
N THR A 454 17.58 -1.12 -9.24
CA THR A 454 18.65 -1.96 -9.81
C THR A 454 19.45 -2.70 -8.72
N MET A 455 19.75 -2.05 -7.59
CA MET A 455 20.37 -2.69 -6.43
C MET A 455 19.50 -3.83 -5.85
N CYS A 456 18.18 -3.61 -5.77
CA CYS A 456 17.25 -4.64 -5.32
C CYS A 456 16.96 -5.73 -6.38
N ALA A 457 17.15 -5.45 -7.67
CA ALA A 457 16.98 -6.43 -8.74
C ALA A 457 18.12 -7.47 -8.74
N ASN A 458 19.36 -7.03 -8.49
CA ASN A 458 20.56 -7.87 -8.62
C ASN A 458 20.97 -8.64 -7.34
N SER A 459 20.43 -8.29 -6.16
CA SER A 459 20.81 -8.94 -4.90
C SER A 459 20.41 -10.43 -4.85
N GLU A 460 21.14 -11.27 -4.09
CA GLU A 460 20.75 -12.69 -3.93
C GLU A 460 19.45 -12.81 -3.13
N VAL A 461 19.26 -11.95 -2.13
CA VAL A 461 18.05 -11.88 -1.32
C VAL A 461 17.46 -10.47 -1.40
N PHE A 462 16.16 -10.35 -1.70
CA PHE A 462 15.42 -9.09 -1.56
C PHE A 462 14.46 -9.17 -0.36
N VAL A 463 14.39 -8.13 0.46
CA VAL A 463 13.55 -8.08 1.67
C VAL A 463 12.61 -6.89 1.56
N THR A 464 11.31 -7.10 1.74
CA THR A 464 10.31 -6.04 1.65
C THR A 464 9.59 -5.80 2.97
N THR A 465 9.85 -4.67 3.64
CA THR A 465 9.29 -4.41 4.98
C THR A 465 7.84 -3.95 4.96
N GLN A 466 7.36 -3.36 3.85
CA GLN A 466 5.97 -2.96 3.60
C GLN A 466 5.53 -3.28 2.17
N GLY A 467 4.22 -3.45 1.96
CA GLY A 467 3.66 -3.56 0.62
C GLY A 467 3.61 -2.20 -0.11
N GLY A 468 3.53 -2.24 -1.45
CA GLY A 468 3.48 -1.06 -2.31
C GLY A 468 3.93 -1.38 -3.73
N ASN A 469 3.99 -0.38 -4.59
CA ASN A 469 4.32 -0.58 -6.01
C ASN A 469 5.78 -1.00 -6.25
N PHE A 470 6.73 -0.59 -5.40
CA PHE A 470 8.13 -1.03 -5.52
C PHE A 470 8.29 -2.55 -5.34
N PRO A 471 7.91 -3.17 -4.20
CA PRO A 471 8.05 -4.61 -4.04
C PRO A 471 7.14 -5.43 -4.96
N HIS A 472 5.99 -4.87 -5.38
CA HIS A 472 5.14 -5.44 -6.43
C HIS A 472 5.96 -5.68 -7.71
N PHE A 473 6.50 -4.62 -8.30
CA PHE A 473 7.31 -4.70 -9.53
C PHE A 473 8.64 -5.42 -9.31
N MET A 474 9.24 -5.33 -8.12
CA MET A 474 10.49 -6.02 -7.79
C MET A 474 10.29 -7.55 -7.77
N MET A 475 9.23 -8.05 -7.14
CA MET A 475 8.92 -9.49 -7.15
C MET A 475 8.71 -10.01 -8.56
N GLY A 476 7.97 -9.31 -9.43
CA GLY A 476 7.74 -9.74 -10.80
C GLY A 476 9.01 -9.76 -11.65
N HIS A 477 9.88 -8.74 -11.49
CA HIS A 477 11.14 -8.68 -12.23
C HIS A 477 12.16 -9.70 -11.74
N ARG A 478 12.30 -9.90 -10.43
CA ARG A 478 13.16 -10.97 -9.89
C ARG A 478 12.71 -12.35 -10.37
N ARG A 479 11.40 -12.60 -10.54
CA ARG A 479 10.90 -13.83 -11.21
C ARG A 479 11.32 -13.93 -12.67
N TYR A 480 11.31 -12.83 -13.41
CA TYR A 480 11.72 -12.78 -14.81
C TYR A 480 13.21 -13.12 -15.00
N LEU A 481 14.05 -12.64 -14.08
CA LEU A 481 15.50 -12.87 -14.08
C LEU A 481 15.88 -14.25 -13.50
N TYR A 482 15.29 -14.67 -12.39
CA TYR A 482 15.67 -15.89 -11.65
C TYR A 482 14.70 -17.06 -11.90
N GLU A 483 14.50 -17.41 -13.16
CA GLU A 483 13.84 -18.66 -13.62
C GLU A 483 12.41 -18.91 -13.10
N GLY A 484 11.69 -17.86 -12.70
CA GLY A 484 10.35 -17.90 -12.09
C GLY A 484 10.33 -17.72 -10.57
N HIS A 485 11.49 -17.74 -9.91
CA HIS A 485 11.62 -17.53 -8.46
C HIS A 485 11.80 -16.04 -8.11
N SER A 486 11.06 -15.48 -7.16
CA SER A 486 11.21 -14.06 -6.80
C SER A 486 12.41 -13.76 -5.89
N LYS A 487 13.06 -14.80 -5.31
CA LYS A 487 14.16 -14.66 -4.32
C LYS A 487 13.90 -13.51 -3.33
N THR A 488 12.73 -13.53 -2.70
CA THR A 488 12.17 -12.40 -1.92
C THR A 488 11.63 -12.86 -0.57
N ILE A 489 12.13 -12.27 0.52
CA ILE A 489 11.58 -12.40 1.86
C ILE A 489 10.45 -11.39 2.04
N LYS A 490 9.23 -11.88 2.29
CA LYS A 490 8.03 -11.07 2.48
C LYS A 490 7.34 -11.49 3.77
N PRO A 491 7.74 -10.94 4.93
CA PRO A 491 7.31 -11.45 6.22
C PRO A 491 5.82 -11.23 6.50
N ASP A 492 5.17 -12.22 7.12
CA ASP A 492 3.89 -11.99 7.80
C ASP A 492 4.14 -11.22 9.10
N LYS A 493 4.01 -9.91 9.03
CA LYS A 493 4.14 -8.99 10.16
C LYS A 493 3.24 -9.37 11.34
N ARG A 494 2.11 -10.07 11.13
CA ARG A 494 1.22 -10.52 12.22
C ARG A 494 1.85 -11.63 13.06
N ARG A 495 2.67 -12.50 12.44
CA ARG A 495 3.48 -13.51 13.15
C ARG A 495 4.71 -12.88 13.78
N LEU A 496 5.38 -11.96 13.08
CA LEU A 496 6.59 -11.30 13.60
C LEU A 496 6.35 -10.55 14.90
N VAL A 497 5.27 -9.76 15.01
CA VAL A 497 5.02 -8.94 16.22
C VAL A 497 4.86 -9.77 17.50
N LEU A 498 4.50 -11.05 17.41
CA LEU A 498 4.45 -11.97 18.55
C LEU A 498 5.85 -12.35 19.04
N SER A 499 6.82 -12.48 18.12
CA SER A 499 8.23 -12.72 18.46
C SER A 499 8.93 -11.45 18.97
N PHE A 500 8.46 -10.26 18.56
CA PHE A 500 8.97 -8.96 18.99
C PHE A 500 8.30 -8.36 20.24
N ASP A 501 7.30 -9.03 20.84
CA ASP A 501 6.58 -8.56 22.04
C ASP A 501 6.86 -9.43 23.30
N ASN A 502 7.60 -10.53 23.17
CA ASN A 502 8.02 -11.37 24.31
C ASN A 502 9.52 -11.22 24.62
N PRO A 503 9.93 -10.42 25.63
CA PRO A 503 11.34 -10.26 26.00
C PRO A 503 11.98 -11.52 26.60
N ASN A 504 11.17 -12.54 26.93
CA ASN A 504 11.62 -13.81 27.49
C ASN A 504 11.59 -14.94 26.43
N ILE A 505 11.53 -14.61 25.14
CA ILE A 505 11.69 -15.60 24.08
C ILE A 505 13.14 -16.12 24.08
N ARG A 506 13.31 -17.46 24.06
CA ARG A 506 14.62 -18.08 23.91
C ARG A 506 15.13 -17.91 22.47
N TRP A 507 16.45 -17.82 22.31
CA TRP A 507 17.08 -17.62 20.99
C TRP A 507 16.77 -18.74 19.98
N ASP A 508 16.79 -20.00 20.41
CA ASP A 508 16.43 -21.16 19.58
C ASP A 508 15.00 -21.05 19.02
N ARG A 509 14.03 -20.68 19.87
CA ARG A 509 12.65 -20.48 19.45
C ARG A 509 12.47 -19.22 18.58
N PHE A 510 13.23 -18.17 18.84
CA PHE A 510 13.23 -16.98 17.97
C PHE A 510 13.75 -17.34 16.57
N LYS A 511 14.88 -18.06 16.48
CA LYS A 511 15.41 -18.57 15.20
C LYS A 511 14.38 -19.41 14.45
N HIS A 512 13.79 -20.42 15.10
CA HIS A 512 12.76 -21.27 14.50
C HIS A 512 11.62 -20.44 13.90
N ASN A 513 11.07 -19.48 14.65
CA ASN A 513 10.01 -18.59 14.17
C ASN A 513 10.43 -17.75 12.94
N MET A 514 11.69 -17.32 12.86
CA MET A 514 12.19 -16.53 11.72
C MET A 514 12.51 -17.42 10.51
N GLN A 515 13.02 -18.64 10.74
CA GLN A 515 13.26 -19.65 9.71
C GLN A 515 11.96 -20.14 9.08
N GLU A 516 10.87 -20.30 9.84
CA GLU A 516 9.52 -20.52 9.29
C GLU A 516 9.10 -19.39 8.33
N VAL A 517 9.42 -18.13 8.66
CA VAL A 517 9.06 -16.97 7.83
C VAL A 517 9.92 -16.89 6.55
N LEU A 518 11.18 -17.32 6.61
CA LEU A 518 12.03 -17.50 5.42
C LEU A 518 11.49 -18.63 4.53
N HIS A 519 11.27 -19.82 5.10
CA HIS A 519 10.75 -20.98 4.36
C HIS A 519 9.36 -20.70 3.75
N TYR A 520 8.46 -20.03 4.47
CA TYR A 520 7.18 -19.62 3.89
C TYR A 520 7.34 -18.57 2.77
N SER A 521 8.36 -17.72 2.83
CA SER A 521 8.69 -16.80 1.74
C SER A 521 9.22 -17.53 0.51
N ASP A 522 10.07 -18.55 0.69
CA ASP A 522 10.56 -19.48 -0.35
C ASP A 522 9.40 -20.26 -0.99
N LEU A 523 8.46 -20.80 -0.20
CA LEU A 523 7.22 -21.45 -0.66
C LEU A 523 6.18 -20.51 -1.34
N LYS A 524 6.43 -19.20 -1.34
CA LYS A 524 5.73 -18.20 -2.19
C LYS A 524 6.69 -17.55 -3.19
N GLY A 525 7.93 -18.02 -3.22
CA GLY A 525 9.01 -17.66 -4.11
C GLY A 525 8.73 -18.09 -5.55
N VAL A 526 7.95 -19.15 -5.79
CA VAL A 526 7.35 -19.48 -7.11
C VAL A 526 5.83 -19.18 -7.10
N GLY A 527 5.24 -18.81 -8.24
CA GLY A 527 3.79 -18.63 -8.34
C GLY A 527 3.29 -18.18 -9.71
N LEU A 528 2.28 -18.89 -10.24
CA LEU A 528 1.54 -18.51 -11.45
C LEU A 528 0.55 -17.37 -11.19
N ARG A 529 0.26 -16.59 -12.23
CA ARG A 529 -0.71 -15.49 -12.19
C ARG A 529 -2.14 -16.03 -12.14
N LYS A 530 -2.92 -15.55 -11.18
CA LYS A 530 -4.39 -15.71 -11.14
C LYS A 530 -5.07 -14.65 -12.00
N SER A 531 -6.33 -14.87 -12.38
CA SER A 531 -7.08 -13.97 -13.28
C SER A 531 -7.24 -12.54 -12.74
N ASP A 532 -7.31 -12.37 -11.42
CA ASP A 532 -7.34 -11.10 -10.69
C ASP A 532 -5.94 -10.53 -10.38
N ALA A 533 -4.89 -11.35 -10.48
CA ALA A 533 -3.54 -10.98 -10.10
C ALA A 533 -2.80 -10.18 -11.19
N SER A 534 -2.01 -9.20 -10.75
CA SER A 534 -1.20 -8.35 -11.63
C SER A 534 0.03 -9.09 -12.18
N LEU A 535 0.25 -9.00 -13.49
CA LEU A 535 1.40 -9.61 -14.18
C LEU A 535 2.74 -9.00 -13.74
N TYR A 536 2.72 -7.76 -13.23
CA TYR A 536 3.91 -7.11 -12.69
C TYR A 536 4.34 -7.69 -11.32
N THR A 537 3.53 -8.57 -10.70
CA THR A 537 3.95 -9.43 -9.55
C THR A 537 4.25 -10.86 -9.97
N PHE A 538 3.47 -11.38 -10.93
CA PHE A 538 3.49 -12.78 -11.37
C PHE A 538 3.53 -12.81 -12.91
N PRO A 539 4.72 -12.84 -13.54
CA PRO A 539 4.86 -12.82 -15.00
C PRO A 539 4.50 -14.14 -15.69
N MET A 540 4.42 -15.26 -14.96
CA MET A 540 4.13 -16.59 -15.52
C MET A 540 2.61 -16.84 -15.52
N PRO A 541 1.99 -17.33 -16.62
CA PRO A 541 2.61 -17.69 -17.91
C PRO A 541 2.60 -16.56 -18.97
N ASP A 542 2.01 -15.39 -18.69
CA ASP A 542 1.77 -14.35 -19.72
C ASP A 542 3.04 -13.79 -20.40
N CYS A 543 4.17 -13.76 -19.68
CA CYS A 543 5.45 -13.19 -20.12
C CYS A 543 6.61 -14.21 -20.18
N MET A 544 6.39 -15.41 -19.65
CA MET A 544 7.42 -16.42 -19.43
C MET A 544 6.86 -17.80 -19.71
N CYS A 545 7.69 -18.66 -20.31
CA CYS A 545 7.32 -20.01 -20.70
C CYS A 545 8.10 -21.04 -19.88
N PRO A 546 7.58 -22.26 -19.75
CA PRO A 546 8.37 -23.42 -19.33
C PRO A 546 9.69 -23.51 -20.11
N GLN A 547 10.78 -23.76 -19.40
CA GLN A 547 11.92 -24.44 -20.00
C GLN A 547 11.54 -25.92 -20.10
N SER A 548 11.44 -26.46 -21.31
CA SER A 548 11.45 -27.92 -21.46
C SER A 548 12.72 -28.48 -20.84
N GLU A 549 12.60 -29.60 -20.12
CA GLU A 549 13.77 -30.41 -19.79
C GLU A 549 14.46 -30.83 -21.11
N ALA A 550 15.79 -30.87 -21.10
CA ALA A 550 16.65 -31.02 -22.27
C ALA A 550 17.67 -32.14 -22.02
#